data_AF-A0A9D2CFA0-F1
#
_entry.id   AF-A0A9D2CFA0-F1
#
_cell.length_a   1.000
_cell.length_b   1.000
_cell.length_c   1.000
_cell.angle_alpha   90.00
_cell.angle_beta   90.00
_cell.angle_gamma   90.00
#
_symmetry.space_group_name_H-M   'P 1'
#
loop_
_entity.id
_entity.type
_entity.pdbx_description
1 polymer ?
#
loop_
_entity_poly.entity_id
_entity_poly.type
_entity_poly.pdbx_seq_one_letter_code
_entity_poly.pdbx_strand_id
1 'polypeptide(L)'
;MQYKNGASDNEAIKKKIRVAIEKSGLTKKEISAKMGVSPSTVAQYVSGKSLPDLKNFVKLCEVLHVRSADLLGLSVSDKGATVS
;
A
#
# COMPACT_ATOMS: atom_id res chain seq x y z
N MET A 1 25.34 -6.20 -17.18
CA MET A 1 24.46 -6.34 -15.99
C MET A 1 23.58 -5.09 -15.92
N GLN A 2 22.30 -5.17 -16.26
CA GLN A 2 21.40 -4.02 -16.20
C GLN A 2 20.51 -4.13 -14.96
N TYR A 3 20.80 -3.34 -13.94
CA TYR A 3 19.93 -3.16 -12.78
C TYR A 3 18.74 -2.29 -13.20
N LYS A 4 17.74 -2.90 -13.81
CA LYS A 4 16.44 -2.27 -14.10
C LYS A 4 15.34 -3.12 -13.50
N ASN A 5 15.07 -2.97 -12.21
CA ASN A 5 13.84 -3.51 -11.60
C ASN A 5 13.06 -2.50 -10.74
N GLY A 6 13.65 -1.35 -10.36
CA GLY A 6 13.01 -0.39 -9.46
C GLY A 6 11.79 0.35 -10.01
N ALA A 7 11.57 0.37 -11.33
CA ALA A 7 10.37 0.99 -11.92
C ALA A 7 9.15 0.06 -11.87
N SER A 8 9.35 -1.25 -12.07
CA SER A 8 8.27 -2.24 -12.14
C SER A 8 7.67 -2.54 -10.77
N ASP A 9 8.53 -2.63 -9.74
CA ASP A 9 8.10 -3.02 -8.39
C ASP A 9 7.33 -1.90 -7.69
N ASN A 10 7.77 -0.64 -7.85
CA ASN A 10 7.10 0.53 -7.30
C ASN A 10 5.71 0.75 -7.92
N GLU A 11 5.56 0.56 -9.22
CA GLU A 11 4.26 0.66 -9.89
C GLU A 11 3.29 -0.44 -9.42
N ALA A 12 3.79 -1.66 -9.17
CA ALA A 12 2.97 -2.72 -8.59
C ALA A 12 2.49 -2.38 -7.18
N ILE A 13 3.37 -1.84 -6.32
CA ILE A 13 3.01 -1.41 -4.95
C ILE A 13 1.98 -0.28 -4.98
N LYS A 14 2.19 0.74 -5.82
CA LYS A 14 1.22 1.84 -6.00
C LYS A 14 -0.15 1.33 -6.42
N LYS A 15 -0.20 0.40 -7.38
CA LYS A 15 -1.46 -0.22 -7.83
C LYS A 15 -2.15 -0.96 -6.69
N LYS A 16 -1.40 -1.70 -5.87
CA LYS A 16 -1.95 -2.42 -4.71
C LYS A 16 -2.49 -1.50 -3.64
N ILE A 17 -1.76 -0.43 -3.32
CA ILE A 17 -2.22 0.62 -2.39
C ILE A 17 -3.53 1.22 -2.89
N ARG A 18 -3.59 1.58 -4.17
CA ARG A 18 -4.80 2.11 -4.79
C ARG A 18 -5.98 1.13 -4.63
N VAL A 19 -5.77 -0.14 -4.99
CA VAL A 19 -6.82 -1.17 -4.91
C VAL A 19 -7.26 -1.40 -3.46
N ALA A 20 -6.33 -1.39 -2.49
CA ALA A 20 -6.66 -1.53 -1.07
C ALA A 20 -7.51 -0.35 -0.58
N ILE A 21 -7.17 0.88 -0.99
CA ILE A 21 -7.96 2.08 -0.68
C ILE A 21 -9.36 1.95 -1.30
N GLU A 22 -9.47 1.61 -2.57
CA GLU A 22 -10.75 1.46 -3.28
C GLU A 22 -11.62 0.34 -2.67
N LYS A 23 -11.02 -0.76 -2.21
CA LYS A 23 -11.72 -1.88 -1.57
C LYS A 23 -12.09 -1.65 -0.10
N SER A 24 -11.47 -0.68 0.57
CA SER A 24 -11.74 -0.41 1.99
C SER A 24 -13.15 0.12 2.26
N GLY A 25 -13.84 0.64 1.23
CA GLY A 25 -15.13 1.30 1.37
C GLY A 25 -15.07 2.68 2.06
N LEU A 26 -13.87 3.11 2.50
CA LEU A 26 -13.66 4.41 3.13
C LEU A 26 -13.48 5.51 2.09
N THR A 27 -14.00 6.70 2.37
CA THR A 27 -13.74 7.88 1.55
C THR A 27 -12.32 8.41 1.78
N LYS A 28 -11.78 9.15 0.80
CA LYS A 28 -10.45 9.78 0.92
C LYS A 28 -10.34 10.69 2.15
N LYS A 29 -11.45 11.36 2.52
CA LYS A 29 -11.54 12.25 3.68
C LYS A 29 -11.45 11.47 5.00
N GLU A 30 -12.12 10.32 5.08
CA GLU A 30 -12.05 9.45 6.27
C GLU A 30 -10.65 8.86 6.44
N ILE A 31 -10.05 8.39 5.35
CA ILE A 31 -8.67 7.87 5.36
C ILE A 31 -7.70 8.98 5.79
N SER A 32 -7.82 10.18 5.23
CA SER A 32 -6.93 11.30 5.60
C SER A 32 -7.08 11.69 7.06
N ALA A 33 -8.31 11.70 7.58
CA ALA A 33 -8.59 11.99 8.99
C ALA A 33 -8.00 10.92 9.92
N LYS A 34 -8.20 9.63 9.60
CA LYS A 34 -7.66 8.51 10.39
C LYS A 34 -6.13 8.45 10.35
N MET A 35 -5.52 8.75 9.20
CA MET A 35 -4.05 8.79 9.05
C MET A 35 -3.41 10.04 9.69
N GLY A 36 -4.18 11.12 9.84
CA GLY A 36 -3.68 12.44 10.25
C GLY A 36 -2.85 13.12 9.16
N VAL A 37 -3.25 12.96 7.89
CA VAL A 37 -2.59 13.57 6.72
C VAL A 37 -3.57 14.44 5.94
N SER A 38 -3.07 15.22 4.97
CA SER A 38 -3.95 16.01 4.11
C SER A 38 -4.77 15.11 3.15
N PRO A 39 -6.01 15.49 2.78
CA PRO A 39 -6.78 14.79 1.75
C PRO A 39 -6.02 14.70 0.41
N SER A 40 -5.22 15.72 0.09
CA SER A 40 -4.36 15.75 -1.10
C SER A 40 -3.32 14.63 -1.09
N THR A 41 -2.75 14.32 0.08
CA THR A 41 -1.80 13.22 0.25
C THR A 41 -2.43 11.88 -0.11
N VAL A 42 -3.64 11.61 0.39
CA VAL A 42 -4.38 10.38 0.04
C VAL A 42 -4.73 10.34 -1.46
N ALA A 43 -5.09 11.48 -2.05
CA ALA A 43 -5.35 11.56 -3.49
C ALA A 43 -4.10 11.27 -4.34
N GLN A 44 -2.91 11.64 -3.88
CA GLN A 44 -1.65 11.29 -4.55
C GLN A 44 -1.39 9.79 -4.52
N TYR A 45 -1.69 9.10 -3.42
CA TYR A 45 -1.56 7.64 -3.32
C TYR A 45 -2.52 6.93 -4.28
N VAL A 46 -3.77 7.37 -4.33
CA VAL A 46 -4.80 6.80 -5.23
C VAL A 46 -4.45 7.03 -6.70
N SER A 47 -3.85 8.17 -7.03
CA SER A 47 -3.40 8.47 -8.40
C SER A 47 -2.07 7.83 -8.77
N GLY A 48 -1.36 7.19 -7.83
CA GLY A 48 -0.03 6.62 -8.05
C GLY A 48 1.08 7.66 -8.24
N LYS A 49 0.79 8.94 -7.98
CA LYS A 49 1.77 10.04 -8.11
C LYS A 49 2.86 9.96 -7.06
N SER A 50 2.54 9.49 -5.86
CA SER A 50 3.51 9.29 -4.79
C SER A 50 3.24 7.98 -4.05
N LEU A 51 4.28 7.47 -3.38
CA LEU A 51 4.17 6.41 -2.39
C LEU A 51 4.16 7.02 -0.99
N PRO A 52 3.45 6.41 -0.03
CA PRO A 52 3.62 6.76 1.37
C PRO A 52 5.05 6.44 1.81
N ASP A 53 5.59 7.28 2.71
CA ASP A 53 6.79 6.92 3.46
C ASP A 53 6.50 5.76 4.42
N LEU A 54 7.54 5.20 5.07
CA LEU A 54 7.38 4.05 5.95
C LEU A 54 6.35 4.31 7.07
N LYS A 55 6.35 5.52 7.63
CA LYS A 55 5.42 5.92 8.70
C LYS A 55 3.97 5.95 8.22
N ASN A 56 3.70 6.59 7.09
CA ASN A 56 2.35 6.65 6.53
C ASN A 56 1.92 5.31 5.94
N PHE A 57 2.86 4.49 5.49
CA PHE A 57 2.57 3.15 5.00
C PHE A 57 2.04 2.25 6.13
N VAL A 58 2.70 2.24 7.29
CA VAL A 58 2.23 1.48 8.46
C VAL A 58 0.84 1.95 8.88
N LYS A 59 0.64 3.26 9.02
CA LYS A 59 -0.68 3.84 9.32
C LYS A 59 -1.74 3.47 8.28
N LEU A 60 -1.38 3.48 7.00
CA LEU A 60 -2.30 3.11 5.93
C LEU A 60 -2.71 1.63 6.07
N CYS A 61 -1.77 0.74 6.39
CA CYS A 61 -2.06 -0.67 6.66
C CYS A 61 -3.06 -0.82 7.83
N GLU A 62 -2.83 -0.09 8.92
CA GLU A 62 -3.72 -0.10 10.10
C GLU A 62 -5.12 0.42 9.76
N VAL A 63 -5.22 1.54 9.06
CA VAL A 63 -6.49 2.17 8.68
C VAL A 63 -7.30 1.31 7.72
N LEU A 64 -6.63 0.67 6.77
CA LEU A 64 -7.28 -0.19 5.78
C LEU A 64 -7.49 -1.62 6.28
N HIS A 65 -6.95 -1.98 7.44
CA HIS A 65 -6.92 -3.35 7.95
C HIS A 65 -6.31 -4.36 6.96
N VAL A 66 -5.22 -3.98 6.29
CA VAL A 66 -4.51 -4.80 5.30
C VAL A 66 -3.10 -5.10 5.78
N ARG A 67 -2.58 -6.30 5.50
CA ARG A 67 -1.20 -6.65 5.86
C ARG A 67 -0.21 -5.95 4.92
N SER A 68 0.89 -5.46 5.49
CA SER A 68 1.99 -4.85 4.73
C SER A 68 2.53 -5.77 3.63
N ALA A 69 2.62 -7.08 3.89
CA ALA A 69 3.06 -8.08 2.91
C ALA A 69 2.19 -8.10 1.64
N ASP A 70 0.87 -7.96 1.80
CA ASP A 70 -0.06 -7.99 0.67
C ASP A 70 0.14 -6.77 -0.25
N LEU A 71 0.35 -5.59 0.36
CA LEU A 71 0.64 -4.33 -0.34
C LEU A 71 2.02 -4.31 -1.02
N LEU A 72 3.04 -4.88 -0.35
CA LEU A 72 4.39 -5.01 -0.90
C LEU A 72 4.49 -6.08 -1.99
N GLY A 73 3.48 -6.95 -2.11
CA GLY A 73 3.53 -8.08 -3.02
C GLY A 73 4.48 -9.19 -2.63
N LEU A 74 4.73 -9.28 -1.34
CA LEU A 74 5.23 -10.49 -0.71
C LEU A 74 4.06 -11.47 -0.62
N SER A 75 3.65 -12.03 -1.75
CA SER A 75 2.94 -13.30 -1.71
C SER A 75 3.95 -14.29 -1.18
N VAL A 76 3.74 -14.79 0.04
CA VAL A 76 4.47 -15.95 0.53
C VAL A 76 4.23 -17.03 -0.52
N SER A 77 5.23 -17.28 -1.37
CA SER A 77 5.24 -18.50 -2.13
C SER A 77 5.48 -19.55 -1.07
N ASP A 78 4.40 -20.24 -0.68
CA ASP A 78 4.38 -21.35 0.26
C ASP A 78 5.29 -22.47 -0.25
N LYS A 79 6.60 -22.30 -0.09
CA LYS A 79 7.57 -23.37 0.02
C LYS A 79 8.12 -23.36 1.44
N GLY A 80 7.29 -23.87 2.36
CA GLY A 80 7.74 -24.39 3.64
C GLY A 80 7.36 -23.56 4.86
N ALA A 81 6.23 -23.87 5.47
CA ALA A 81 6.08 -24.03 6.93
C ALA A 81 4.71 -24.65 7.23
N THR A 82 4.65 -25.98 7.23
CA THR A 82 3.65 -26.73 7.98
C THR A 82 3.94 -26.55 9.47
N VAL A 83 3.08 -25.82 10.19
CA VAL A 83 2.79 -25.97 11.63
C VAL A 83 1.39 -25.34 11.83
N SER A 84 0.36 -26.00 12.37
CA SER A 84 0.20 -27.25 13.09
C SER A 84 -1.15 -27.88 12.72
#